data_AF-A0A374P2F5-F1
#
_entry.id   AF-A0A374P2F5-F1
#
_cell.length_a   1.000
_cell.length_b   1.000
_cell.length_c   1.000
_cell.angle_alpha   90.00
_cell.angle_beta   90.00
_cell.angle_gamma   90.00
#
_symmetry.space_group_name_H-M   'P 1'
#
loop_
_entity.id
_entity.type
_entity.pdbx_description
1 polymer ?
#
loop_
_entity_poly.entity_id
_entity_poly.type
_entity_poly.pdbx_seq_one_letter_code
_entity_poly.pdbx_strand_id
1 'polypeptide(L)'
;MKDIMDLHTHTTASGHAYNTLYEMARSASEKGLTLFGSTDHAPKMPGTCHEFYFINFKVIPRTLFGVKILMGSELNILDYTGRIDLREGILERLDYTIASIHEPCYKCGTIAENTNAYLGAIKNPYVKIIGHPDDGRFPIDYDTVVAAAAEHHTLLELNSSSLHSTSMRLHAKENYRIMLDLCKHYKASVIIDSDAHIEADVGNHKLAWELICETGFPEELIVNGSLDRLLPYIPRLKECL
;
A
#
# COMPACT_ATOMS: atom_id res chain seq x y z
N MET A 1 -4.03 2.76 -19.91
CA MET A 1 -2.99 3.35 -19.05
C MET A 1 -1.60 2.71 -19.23
N LYS A 2 -0.52 3.49 -19.16
CA LYS A 2 0.84 2.96 -18.90
C LYS A 2 1.02 2.87 -17.39
N ASP A 3 1.28 1.69 -16.84
CA ASP A 3 1.63 1.50 -15.44
C ASP A 3 3.12 1.80 -15.22
N ILE A 4 3.45 2.72 -14.30
CA ILE A 4 4.82 3.25 -14.16
C ILE A 4 5.37 3.18 -12.73
N MET A 5 4.61 2.64 -11.78
CA MET A 5 5.00 2.62 -10.37
C MET A 5 4.50 1.38 -9.65
N ASP A 6 5.23 0.96 -8.62
CA ASP A 6 4.85 -0.05 -7.64
C ASP A 6 5.37 0.43 -6.27
N LEU A 7 4.44 0.73 -5.36
CA LEU A 7 4.67 1.38 -4.07
C LEU A 7 4.41 0.48 -2.87
N HIS A 8 4.06 -0.79 -3.06
CA HIS A 8 3.99 -1.75 -1.95
C HIS A 8 4.91 -2.93 -2.22
N THR A 9 6.13 -2.86 -1.69
CA THR A 9 7.12 -3.95 -1.85
C THR A 9 7.96 -4.14 -0.58
N HIS A 10 8.42 -5.37 -0.38
CA HIS A 10 9.11 -5.83 0.82
C HIS A 10 10.51 -6.35 0.50
N THR A 11 11.44 -6.09 1.40
CA THR A 11 12.83 -6.55 1.29
C THR A 11 13.13 -7.59 2.37
N THR A 12 14.33 -8.15 2.37
CA THR A 12 14.80 -9.03 3.45
C THR A 12 14.68 -8.43 4.86
N ALA A 13 14.50 -7.11 5.01
CA ALA A 13 14.20 -6.48 6.28
C ALA A 13 12.85 -6.91 6.89
N SER A 14 11.86 -7.32 6.09
CA SER A 14 10.58 -7.87 6.56
C SER A 14 10.67 -9.31 7.10
N GLY A 15 11.82 -9.98 6.95
CA GLY A 15 12.09 -11.32 7.47
C GLY A 15 11.47 -12.48 6.68
N HIS A 16 10.44 -12.21 5.87
CA HIS A 16 9.78 -13.19 5.00
C HIS A 16 9.71 -12.75 3.52
N ALA A 17 10.49 -11.73 3.17
CA ALA A 17 10.82 -11.38 1.79
C ALA A 17 12.27 -11.77 1.49
N TYR A 18 12.58 -12.00 0.22
CA TYR A 18 13.73 -12.81 -0.19
C TYR A 18 14.80 -12.04 -0.98
N ASN A 19 14.59 -10.73 -1.19
CA ASN A 19 15.51 -9.89 -1.95
C ASN A 19 15.89 -8.62 -1.20
N THR A 20 17.11 -8.16 -1.45
CA THR A 20 17.62 -6.89 -0.93
C THR A 20 16.95 -5.70 -1.63
N LEU A 21 16.99 -4.51 -1.00
CA LEU A 21 16.52 -3.27 -1.63
C LEU A 21 17.10 -3.04 -3.04
N TYR A 22 18.39 -3.33 -3.24
CA TYR A 22 19.05 -3.13 -4.54
C TYR A 22 18.59 -4.14 -5.59
N GLU A 23 18.29 -5.38 -5.21
CA GLU A 23 17.73 -6.38 -6.13
C GLU A 23 16.30 -6.01 -6.53
N MET A 24 15.47 -5.62 -5.57
CA MET A 24 14.10 -5.15 -5.82
C MET A 24 14.09 -3.93 -6.76
N ALA A 25 14.92 -2.92 -6.47
CA ALA A 25 15.03 -1.71 -7.29
C ALA A 25 15.58 -2.00 -8.70
N ARG A 26 16.49 -2.96 -8.85
CA ARG A 26 16.98 -3.39 -10.16
C ARG A 26 15.85 -4.03 -10.98
N SER A 27 15.10 -4.94 -10.38
CA SER A 27 13.96 -5.60 -11.04
C SER A 27 12.90 -4.58 -11.47
N ALA A 28 12.58 -3.61 -10.61
CA ALA A 28 11.71 -2.49 -10.96
C ALA A 28 12.19 -1.76 -12.23
N SER A 29 13.48 -1.42 -12.29
CA SER A 29 14.08 -0.77 -13.45
C SER A 29 14.03 -1.65 -14.71
N GLU A 30 14.36 -2.93 -14.61
CA GLU A 30 14.36 -3.87 -15.74
C GLU A 30 12.95 -4.10 -16.31
N LYS A 31 11.92 -4.00 -15.45
CA LYS A 31 10.51 -4.07 -15.81
C LYS A 31 9.93 -2.72 -16.28
N GLY A 32 10.75 -1.67 -16.33
CA GLY A 32 10.36 -0.38 -16.89
C GLY A 32 9.56 0.53 -15.95
N LEU A 33 9.53 0.24 -14.64
CA LEU A 33 8.99 1.15 -13.65
C LEU A 33 9.86 2.42 -13.58
N THR A 34 9.21 3.56 -13.40
CA THR A 34 9.88 4.86 -13.24
C THR A 34 9.97 5.31 -11.79
N LEU A 35 9.07 4.77 -10.95
CA LEU A 35 8.98 5.00 -9.53
C LEU A 35 8.84 3.65 -8.82
N PHE A 36 9.61 3.44 -7.76
CA PHE A 36 9.59 2.23 -6.95
C PHE A 36 9.51 2.63 -5.48
N GLY A 37 8.66 1.94 -4.73
CA GLY A 37 8.49 2.13 -3.31
C GLY A 37 8.93 0.90 -2.51
N SER A 38 9.71 1.11 -1.45
CA SER A 38 10.06 0.07 -0.48
C SER A 38 9.36 0.36 0.86
N THR A 39 8.55 -0.59 1.32
CA THR A 39 7.59 -0.42 2.42
C THR A 39 7.61 -1.62 3.37
N ASP A 40 8.79 -1.99 3.85
CA ASP A 40 8.91 -3.08 4.83
C ASP A 40 8.00 -2.88 6.05
N HIS A 41 7.57 -4.01 6.62
CA HIS A 41 6.65 -4.00 7.75
C HIS A 41 7.24 -3.29 8.97
N ALA A 42 6.43 -2.47 9.60
CA ALA A 42 6.75 -1.83 10.87
C ALA A 42 6.89 -2.85 12.04
N PRO A 43 7.56 -2.46 13.14
CA PRO A 43 8.15 -3.39 14.12
C PRO A 43 7.19 -4.31 14.89
N LYS A 44 5.86 -4.11 14.83
CA LYS A 44 4.94 -5.05 15.48
C LYS A 44 4.75 -6.35 14.69
N MET A 45 5.04 -6.36 13.40
CA MET A 45 5.03 -7.57 12.60
C MET A 45 6.10 -8.56 13.13
N PRO A 46 5.73 -9.80 13.49
CA PRO A 46 6.69 -10.79 13.96
C PRO A 46 7.79 -11.08 12.93
N GLY A 47 9.06 -11.00 13.36
CA GLY A 47 10.21 -11.34 12.51
C GLY A 47 10.73 -10.21 11.61
N THR A 48 10.10 -9.03 11.64
CA THR A 48 10.55 -7.86 10.87
C THR A 48 11.70 -7.10 11.52
N CYS A 49 12.13 -6.03 10.85
CA CYS A 49 13.15 -5.09 11.26
C CYS A 49 12.77 -4.20 12.48
N HIS A 50 13.79 -3.66 13.15
CA HIS A 50 13.64 -2.67 14.21
C HIS A 50 13.39 -1.25 13.65
N GLU A 51 12.84 -0.33 14.44
CA GLU A 51 12.53 1.06 14.01
C GLU A 51 13.74 1.83 13.44
N PHE A 52 14.97 1.41 13.79
CA PHE A 52 16.21 2.00 13.28
C PHE A 52 16.42 1.80 11.78
N TYR A 53 15.81 0.77 11.20
CA TYR A 53 15.79 0.56 9.76
C TYR A 53 15.22 1.80 9.05
N PHE A 54 14.03 2.24 9.47
CA PHE A 54 13.33 3.40 8.92
C PHE A 54 14.06 4.72 9.19
N ILE A 55 14.66 4.88 10.38
CA ILE A 55 15.40 6.10 10.74
C ILE A 55 16.60 6.34 9.82
N ASN A 56 17.21 5.27 9.30
CA ASN A 56 18.46 5.36 8.56
C ASN A 56 18.28 5.54 7.04
N PHE A 57 17.06 5.68 6.53
CA PHE A 57 16.79 5.84 5.09
C PHE A 57 17.51 7.03 4.44
N LYS A 58 17.96 8.02 5.22
CA LYS A 58 18.79 9.15 4.77
C LYS A 58 20.08 8.75 4.03
N VAL A 59 20.56 7.51 4.18
CA VAL A 59 21.77 7.03 3.49
C VAL A 59 21.48 6.41 2.11
N ILE A 60 20.21 6.21 1.77
CA ILE A 60 19.79 5.55 0.54
C ILE A 60 19.70 6.60 -0.57
N PRO A 61 20.32 6.38 -1.75
CA PRO A 61 20.16 7.27 -2.90
C PRO A 61 18.70 7.36 -3.35
N ARG A 62 18.23 8.55 -3.73
CA ARG A 62 16.87 8.77 -4.29
C ARG A 62 16.65 8.13 -5.66
N THR A 63 17.71 7.65 -6.31
CA THR A 63 17.64 6.97 -7.60
C THR A 63 18.63 5.80 -7.60
N LEU A 64 18.14 4.61 -7.96
CA LEU A 64 18.94 3.41 -8.14
C LEU A 64 18.64 2.82 -9.51
N PHE A 65 19.66 2.42 -10.26
CA PHE A 65 19.50 1.81 -11.60
C PHE A 65 18.67 2.62 -12.62
N GLY A 66 18.41 3.91 -12.36
CA GLY A 66 17.56 4.76 -13.20
C GLY A 66 16.09 4.86 -12.77
N VAL A 67 15.67 4.10 -11.74
CA VAL A 67 14.34 4.19 -11.12
C VAL A 67 14.39 5.11 -9.88
N LYS A 68 13.38 5.95 -9.71
CA LYS A 68 13.22 6.82 -8.54
C LYS A 68 12.73 5.99 -7.36
N ILE A 69 13.31 6.19 -6.19
CA ILE A 69 13.02 5.39 -5.00
C ILE A 69 12.28 6.24 -3.96
N LEU A 70 11.14 5.73 -3.48
CA LEU A 70 10.47 6.22 -2.28
C LEU A 70 10.65 5.22 -1.14
N MET A 71 11.06 5.73 0.01
CA MET A 71 11.28 4.94 1.21
C MET A 71 10.14 5.16 2.19
N GLY A 72 9.32 4.14 2.39
CA GLY A 72 8.15 4.16 3.25
C GLY A 72 8.13 2.99 4.24
N SER A 73 6.94 2.72 4.77
CA SER A 73 6.68 1.56 5.63
C SER A 73 5.24 1.12 5.47
N GLU A 74 5.02 -0.19 5.49
CA GLU A 74 3.70 -0.75 5.76
C GLU A 74 3.51 -0.88 7.28
N LEU A 75 2.64 -0.02 7.81
CA LEU A 75 2.28 0.07 9.21
C LEU A 75 1.22 -0.97 9.55
N ASN A 76 1.32 -1.52 10.75
CA ASN A 76 0.30 -2.40 11.31
C ASN A 76 -0.75 -1.55 12.03
N ILE A 77 -2.02 -1.69 11.65
CA ILE A 77 -3.15 -1.20 12.46
C ILE A 77 -3.30 -2.13 13.66
N LEU A 78 -3.21 -1.57 14.87
CA LEU A 78 -3.05 -2.34 16.12
C LEU A 78 -4.35 -2.59 16.88
N ASP A 79 -5.34 -1.73 16.69
CA ASP A 79 -6.59 -1.77 17.44
C ASP A 79 -7.72 -1.02 16.73
N TYR A 80 -8.92 -1.11 17.30
CA TYR A 80 -10.16 -0.54 16.76
C TYR A 80 -10.19 0.99 16.75
N THR A 81 -9.17 1.66 17.31
CA THR A 81 -9.03 3.12 17.25
C THR A 81 -8.18 3.57 16.06
N GLY A 82 -7.58 2.63 15.32
CA GLY A 82 -6.71 2.91 14.18
C GLY A 82 -5.28 3.30 14.57
N ARG A 83 -4.85 2.94 15.79
CA ARG A 83 -3.46 3.18 16.21
C ARG A 83 -2.49 2.36 15.37
N ILE A 84 -1.38 2.97 14.99
CA ILE A 84 -0.30 2.39 14.17
C ILE A 84 0.99 2.20 14.97
N ASP A 85 1.95 1.45 14.42
CA ASP A 85 3.11 0.94 15.15
C ASP A 85 4.47 1.61 14.83
N LEU A 86 4.44 2.86 14.38
CA LEU A 86 5.60 3.76 14.38
C LEU A 86 5.25 5.10 15.03
N ARG A 87 6.21 5.68 15.75
CA ARG A 87 6.05 6.99 16.39
C ARG A 87 6.17 8.14 15.38
N GLU A 88 5.46 9.22 15.65
CA GLU A 88 5.35 10.40 14.78
C GLU A 88 6.70 10.92 14.26
N GLY A 89 7.71 11.09 15.12
CA GLY A 89 9.02 11.60 14.69
C GLY A 89 9.79 10.70 13.69
N ILE A 90 9.37 9.44 13.51
CA ILE A 90 9.84 8.56 12.43
C ILE A 90 8.95 8.75 11.19
N LEU A 91 7.63 8.74 11.36
CA LEU A 91 6.65 8.94 10.28
C LEU A 91 6.90 10.23 9.50
N GLU A 92 7.24 11.32 10.19
CA GLU A 92 7.59 12.62 9.60
C GLU A 92 8.75 12.56 8.60
N ARG A 93 9.62 11.55 8.71
CA ARG A 93 10.83 11.39 7.89
C ARG A 93 10.65 10.46 6.71
N LEU A 94 9.63 9.59 6.75
CA LEU A 94 9.30 8.68 5.66
C LEU A 94 8.72 9.45 4.48
N ASP A 95 8.87 8.92 3.27
CA ASP A 95 8.29 9.55 2.09
C ASP A 95 6.77 9.39 2.06
N TYR A 96 6.27 8.24 2.53
CA TYR A 96 4.86 7.89 2.69
C TYR A 96 4.72 6.65 3.58
N THR A 97 3.51 6.35 4.01
CA THR A 97 3.19 5.07 4.66
C THR A 97 1.90 4.47 4.13
N ILE A 98 1.88 3.14 4.19
CA ILE A 98 0.71 2.30 3.99
C ILE A 98 0.25 1.87 5.39
N ALA A 99 -1.06 1.80 5.65
CA ALA A 99 -1.59 1.22 6.88
C ALA A 99 -2.51 0.05 6.55
N SER A 100 -2.24 -1.10 7.17
CA SER A 100 -2.92 -2.36 6.86
C SER A 100 -3.31 -3.11 8.13
N ILE A 101 -4.31 -3.98 8.02
CA ILE A 101 -4.64 -4.95 9.06
C ILE A 101 -3.89 -6.24 8.77
N HIS A 102 -3.08 -6.70 9.74
CA HIS A 102 -2.41 -7.99 9.68
C HIS A 102 -2.84 -8.86 10.86
N GLU A 103 -3.21 -10.10 10.59
CA GLU A 103 -3.69 -11.08 11.59
C GLU A 103 -2.77 -11.23 12.82
N PRO A 104 -1.43 -11.24 12.69
CA PRO A 104 -0.54 -11.33 13.85
C PRO A 104 -0.54 -10.08 14.75
N CYS A 105 -0.95 -8.93 14.23
CA CYS A 105 -0.86 -7.62 14.89
C CYS A 105 -2.23 -7.09 15.34
N TYR A 106 -3.30 -7.68 14.82
CA TYR A 106 -4.65 -7.18 14.97
C TYR A 106 -5.62 -8.31 15.31
N LYS A 107 -6.40 -8.12 16.37
CA LYS A 107 -7.49 -9.04 16.73
C LYS A 107 -8.75 -8.65 15.99
N CYS A 108 -9.29 -9.53 15.16
CA CYS A 108 -10.57 -9.28 14.47
C CYS A 108 -11.71 -9.01 15.46
N GLY A 109 -12.46 -7.93 15.19
CA GLY A 109 -13.66 -7.54 15.93
C GLY A 109 -14.92 -7.63 15.07
N THR A 110 -15.96 -6.91 15.52
CA THR A 110 -17.17 -6.67 14.73
C THR A 110 -16.87 -5.85 13.47
N ILE A 111 -17.81 -5.85 12.50
CA ILE A 111 -17.72 -5.00 11.31
C ILE A 111 -17.47 -3.53 11.69
N ALA A 112 -18.17 -3.02 12.70
CA ALA A 112 -18.02 -1.65 13.17
C ALA A 112 -16.63 -1.39 13.78
N GLU A 113 -16.09 -2.35 14.54
CA GLU A 113 -14.74 -2.24 15.13
C GLU A 113 -13.64 -2.27 14.06
N ASN A 114 -13.73 -3.18 13.10
CA ASN A 114 -12.78 -3.26 11.98
C ASN A 114 -12.87 -2.01 11.09
N THR A 115 -14.08 -1.52 10.84
CA THR A 115 -14.30 -0.26 10.11
C THR A 115 -13.68 0.92 10.85
N ASN A 116 -13.89 1.03 12.17
CA ASN A 116 -13.29 2.09 12.98
C ASN A 116 -11.76 2.04 13.00
N ALA A 117 -11.16 0.86 12.92
CA ALA A 117 -9.71 0.70 12.77
C ALA A 117 -9.20 1.42 11.52
N TYR A 118 -9.82 1.18 10.36
CA TYR A 118 -9.48 1.88 9.12
C TYR A 118 -9.80 3.38 9.20
N LEU A 119 -10.93 3.79 9.77
CA LEU A 119 -11.27 5.20 9.92
C LEU A 119 -10.26 5.97 10.77
N GLY A 120 -9.75 5.34 11.84
CA GLY A 120 -8.69 5.92 12.66
C GLY A 120 -7.37 6.06 11.91
N ALA A 121 -7.00 5.05 11.11
CA ALA A 121 -5.82 5.08 10.26
C ALA A 121 -5.92 6.16 9.16
N ILE A 122 -7.07 6.25 8.48
CA ILE A 122 -7.35 7.26 7.43
C ILE A 122 -7.22 8.69 7.97
N LYS A 123 -7.65 8.93 9.22
CA LYS A 123 -7.55 10.26 9.86
C LYS A 123 -6.12 10.66 10.25
N ASN A 124 -5.18 9.72 10.23
CA ASN A 124 -3.79 9.99 10.55
C ASN A 124 -3.10 10.69 9.36
N PRO A 125 -2.55 11.91 9.53
CA PRO A 125 -2.00 12.69 8.42
C PRO A 125 -0.79 12.04 7.74
N TYR A 126 -0.13 11.05 8.38
CA TYR A 126 1.01 10.36 7.80
C TYR A 126 0.60 9.17 6.91
N VAL A 127 -0.58 8.59 7.12
CA VAL A 127 -1.10 7.46 6.33
C VAL A 127 -1.59 7.95 4.97
N LYS A 128 -0.95 7.47 3.90
CA LYS A 128 -1.27 7.90 2.52
C LYS A 128 -2.05 6.87 1.75
N ILE A 129 -1.90 5.60 2.12
CA ILE A 129 -2.50 4.46 1.46
C ILE A 129 -3.07 3.54 2.55
N ILE A 130 -4.29 3.06 2.36
CA ILE A 130 -4.81 1.90 3.09
C ILE A 130 -4.45 0.66 2.28
N GLY A 131 -3.59 -0.18 2.86
CA GLY A 131 -3.11 -1.40 2.23
C GLY A 131 -4.18 -2.48 2.29
N HIS A 132 -4.32 -3.17 1.16
CA HIS A 132 -5.16 -4.34 0.96
C HIS A 132 -6.40 -4.48 1.87
N PRO A 133 -7.36 -3.55 1.83
CA PRO A 133 -8.57 -3.64 2.63
C PRO A 133 -9.56 -4.66 2.06
N ASP A 134 -9.09 -5.82 1.56
CA ASP A 134 -9.86 -6.81 0.78
C ASP A 134 -10.16 -8.10 1.53
N ASP A 135 -9.56 -8.29 2.69
CA ASP A 135 -9.57 -9.58 3.36
C ASP A 135 -10.86 -9.82 4.16
N GLY A 136 -11.70 -10.73 3.67
CA GLY A 136 -12.95 -11.14 4.31
C GLY A 136 -12.80 -11.78 5.69
N ARG A 137 -11.58 -12.08 6.15
CA ARG A 137 -11.30 -12.43 7.56
C ARG A 137 -11.55 -11.25 8.50
N PHE A 138 -11.47 -10.01 8.00
CA PHE A 138 -11.70 -8.76 8.72
C PHE A 138 -12.84 -7.99 8.03
N PRO A 139 -14.10 -8.43 8.17
CA PRO A 139 -15.20 -7.80 7.45
C PRO A 139 -15.35 -6.34 7.90
N ILE A 140 -15.58 -5.46 6.93
CA ILE A 140 -15.72 -4.00 7.10
C ILE A 140 -16.92 -3.48 6.32
N ASP A 141 -17.36 -2.28 6.69
CA ASP A 141 -18.29 -1.49 5.89
C ASP A 141 -17.52 -0.68 4.86
N TYR A 142 -17.46 -1.19 3.62
CA TYR A 142 -16.75 -0.55 2.52
C TYR A 142 -17.32 0.82 2.16
N ASP A 143 -18.64 1.06 2.30
CA ASP A 143 -19.23 2.35 1.97
C ASP A 143 -18.64 3.44 2.87
N THR A 144 -18.60 3.16 4.18
CA THR A 144 -17.99 4.03 5.18
C THR A 144 -16.48 4.22 4.96
N VAL A 145 -15.72 3.16 4.69
CA VAL A 145 -14.26 3.25 4.48
C VAL A 145 -13.92 4.05 3.22
N VAL A 146 -14.62 3.78 2.11
CA VAL A 146 -14.36 4.46 0.82
C VAL A 146 -14.76 5.93 0.88
N ALA A 147 -15.89 6.25 1.50
CA ALA A 147 -16.31 7.63 1.73
C ALA A 147 -15.25 8.41 2.54
N ALA A 148 -14.73 7.81 3.62
CA ALA A 148 -13.70 8.42 4.43
C ALA A 148 -12.37 8.60 3.67
N ALA A 149 -11.95 7.62 2.87
CA ALA A 149 -10.75 7.72 2.05
C ALA A 149 -10.85 8.88 1.03
N ALA A 150 -12.02 9.05 0.41
CA ALA A 150 -12.29 10.18 -0.49
C ALA A 150 -12.24 11.53 0.24
N GLU A 151 -12.86 11.63 1.43
CA GLU A 151 -12.88 12.85 2.25
C GLU A 151 -11.49 13.25 2.73
N HIS A 152 -10.70 12.30 3.20
CA HIS A 152 -9.39 12.53 3.82
C HIS A 152 -8.22 12.50 2.84
N HIS A 153 -8.49 12.31 1.55
CA HIS A 153 -7.46 12.24 0.52
C HIS A 153 -6.43 11.12 0.79
N THR A 154 -6.94 9.92 1.08
CA THR A 154 -6.17 8.69 1.28
C THR A 154 -6.44 7.74 0.13
N LEU A 155 -5.40 7.10 -0.41
CA LEU A 155 -5.54 6.10 -1.46
C LEU A 155 -6.03 4.78 -0.88
N LEU A 156 -6.85 4.06 -1.65
CA LEU A 156 -7.17 2.66 -1.37
C LEU A 156 -6.38 1.77 -2.32
N GLU A 157 -5.68 0.79 -1.76
CA GLU A 157 -4.89 -0.15 -2.55
C GLU A 157 -5.77 -1.23 -3.19
N LEU A 158 -5.53 -1.50 -4.48
CA LEU A 158 -5.91 -2.71 -5.18
C LEU A 158 -4.67 -3.60 -5.32
N ASN A 159 -4.54 -4.55 -4.40
CA ASN A 159 -3.33 -5.36 -4.25
C ASN A 159 -3.38 -6.61 -5.14
N SER A 160 -2.36 -6.76 -5.99
CA SER A 160 -2.29 -7.85 -6.97
C SER A 160 -2.05 -9.21 -6.31
N SER A 161 -1.26 -9.26 -5.24
CA SER A 161 -0.97 -10.48 -4.47
C SER A 161 -2.24 -11.09 -3.86
N SER A 162 -3.18 -10.26 -3.39
CA SER A 162 -4.46 -10.74 -2.84
C SER A 162 -5.28 -11.56 -3.80
N LEU A 163 -5.21 -11.20 -5.09
CA LEU A 163 -5.99 -11.82 -6.16
C LEU A 163 -5.38 -13.12 -6.66
N HIS A 164 -4.16 -13.46 -6.22
CA HIS A 164 -3.51 -14.70 -6.58
C HIS A 164 -4.26 -15.90 -6.00
N SER A 165 -4.30 -17.01 -6.74
CA SER A 165 -5.06 -18.21 -6.35
C SER A 165 -4.55 -18.90 -5.08
N THR A 166 -3.32 -18.60 -4.67
CA THR A 166 -2.69 -19.10 -3.43
C THR A 166 -2.81 -18.12 -2.26
N SER A 167 -3.46 -16.98 -2.46
CA SER A 167 -3.73 -16.02 -1.40
C SER A 167 -4.58 -16.67 -0.31
N MET A 168 -4.27 -16.35 0.95
CA MET A 168 -5.03 -16.80 2.11
C MET A 168 -6.14 -15.81 2.52
N ARG A 169 -6.22 -14.65 1.86
CA ARG A 169 -7.27 -13.65 2.10
C ARG A 169 -8.62 -14.20 1.59
N LEU A 170 -9.67 -14.01 2.37
CA LEU A 170 -10.98 -14.54 2.01
C LEU A 170 -11.74 -13.55 1.14
N HIS A 171 -12.34 -14.02 0.04
CA HIS A 171 -13.24 -13.22 -0.81
C HIS A 171 -12.61 -11.94 -1.40
N ALA A 172 -11.28 -11.90 -1.57
CA ALA A 172 -10.54 -10.74 -2.04
C ALA A 172 -11.13 -10.13 -3.33
N LYS A 173 -11.40 -10.97 -4.34
CA LYS A 173 -11.93 -10.52 -5.63
C LYS A 173 -13.34 -9.92 -5.50
N GLU A 174 -14.21 -10.53 -4.70
CA GLU A 174 -15.58 -10.04 -4.45
C GLU A 174 -15.55 -8.70 -3.70
N ASN A 175 -14.71 -8.63 -2.66
CA ASN A 175 -14.53 -7.44 -1.84
C ASN A 175 -13.95 -6.25 -2.64
N TYR A 176 -12.96 -6.51 -3.50
CA TYR A 176 -12.46 -5.48 -4.40
C TYR A 176 -13.51 -4.98 -5.39
N ARG A 177 -14.43 -5.82 -5.88
CA ARG A 177 -15.53 -5.33 -6.73
C ARG A 177 -16.42 -4.34 -5.98
N ILE A 178 -16.75 -4.64 -4.73
CA ILE A 178 -17.52 -3.73 -3.86
C ILE A 178 -16.76 -2.41 -3.68
N MET A 179 -15.48 -2.49 -3.32
CA MET A 179 -14.62 -1.31 -3.13
C MET A 179 -14.54 -0.46 -4.39
N LEU A 180 -14.27 -1.06 -5.56
CA LEU A 180 -14.15 -0.35 -6.83
C LEU A 180 -15.48 0.30 -7.27
N ASP A 181 -16.62 -0.34 -7.03
CA ASP A 181 -17.93 0.24 -7.29
C ASP A 181 -18.20 1.48 -6.42
N LEU A 182 -17.82 1.43 -5.15
CA LEU A 182 -17.92 2.56 -4.24
C LEU A 182 -16.90 3.66 -4.57
N CYS A 183 -15.68 3.31 -4.99
CA CYS A 183 -14.68 4.29 -5.44
C CYS A 183 -15.19 5.08 -6.65
N LYS A 184 -15.90 4.42 -7.59
CA LYS A 184 -16.60 5.11 -8.69
C LYS A 184 -17.64 6.11 -8.17
N HIS A 185 -18.41 5.72 -7.16
CA HIS A 185 -19.45 6.57 -6.57
C HIS A 185 -18.87 7.82 -5.87
N TYR A 186 -17.89 7.62 -4.99
CA TYR A 186 -17.27 8.69 -4.20
C TYR A 186 -16.15 9.45 -4.93
N LYS A 187 -15.77 8.99 -6.13
CA LYS A 187 -14.60 9.47 -6.89
C LYS A 187 -13.30 9.33 -6.09
N ALA A 188 -13.20 8.26 -5.30
CA ALA A 188 -11.98 7.90 -4.60
C ALA A 188 -10.98 7.31 -5.60
N SER A 189 -9.73 7.76 -5.52
CA SER A 189 -8.65 7.19 -6.34
C SER A 189 -8.10 5.93 -5.70
N VAL A 190 -7.68 4.98 -6.54
CA VAL A 190 -6.99 3.76 -6.14
C VAL A 190 -5.55 3.77 -6.60
N ILE A 191 -4.73 3.02 -5.88
CA ILE A 191 -3.38 2.64 -6.30
C ILE A 191 -3.32 1.12 -6.47
N ILE A 192 -2.59 0.66 -7.48
CA ILE A 192 -2.37 -0.75 -7.75
C ILE A 192 -0.94 -1.07 -7.33
N ASP A 193 -0.77 -2.05 -6.45
CA ASP A 193 0.57 -2.44 -6.00
C ASP A 193 0.73 -3.96 -5.99
N SER A 194 1.98 -4.42 -6.07
CA SER A 194 2.28 -5.85 -6.19
C SER A 194 2.26 -6.57 -4.85
N ASP A 195 2.59 -5.89 -3.76
CA ASP A 195 2.90 -6.51 -2.45
C ASP A 195 4.06 -7.51 -2.58
N ALA A 196 5.04 -7.17 -3.44
CA ALA A 196 6.11 -8.07 -3.80
C ALA A 196 7.04 -8.37 -2.63
N HIS A 197 7.16 -9.65 -2.30
CA HIS A 197 8.13 -10.19 -1.33
C HIS A 197 9.35 -10.84 -1.99
N ILE A 198 9.38 -10.84 -3.32
CA ILE A 198 10.49 -11.32 -4.14
C ILE A 198 10.59 -10.42 -5.37
N GLU A 199 11.80 -10.22 -5.88
CA GLU A 199 12.04 -9.30 -7.00
C GLU A 199 11.23 -9.69 -8.24
N ALA A 200 11.01 -11.00 -8.44
CA ALA A 200 10.25 -11.54 -9.55
C ALA A 200 8.81 -11.00 -9.64
N ASP A 201 8.21 -10.60 -8.51
CA ASP A 201 6.85 -10.05 -8.45
C ASP A 201 6.78 -8.51 -8.46
N VAL A 202 7.91 -7.80 -8.38
CA VAL A 202 7.93 -6.34 -8.49
C VAL A 202 7.23 -5.89 -9.77
N GLY A 203 6.27 -4.97 -9.68
CA GLY A 203 5.45 -4.50 -10.80
C GLY A 203 4.50 -5.53 -11.40
N ASN A 204 4.31 -6.70 -10.76
CA ASN A 204 3.38 -7.73 -11.23
C ASN A 204 1.93 -7.36 -10.89
N HIS A 205 1.37 -6.42 -11.64
CA HIS A 205 0.02 -5.89 -11.43
C HIS A 205 -1.05 -6.60 -12.27
N LYS A 206 -0.71 -7.75 -12.87
CA LYS A 206 -1.53 -8.41 -13.88
C LYS A 206 -2.96 -8.68 -13.40
N LEU A 207 -3.12 -9.29 -12.22
CA LEU A 207 -4.42 -9.70 -11.71
C LEU A 207 -5.27 -8.48 -11.30
N ALA A 208 -4.64 -7.45 -10.74
CA ALA A 208 -5.31 -6.18 -10.46
C ALA A 208 -5.81 -5.52 -11.75
N TRP A 209 -5.00 -5.46 -12.80
CA TRP A 209 -5.41 -4.93 -14.11
C TRP A 209 -6.54 -5.75 -14.77
N GLU A 210 -6.52 -7.08 -14.64
CA GLU A 210 -7.64 -7.92 -15.08
C GLU A 210 -8.94 -7.51 -14.37
N LEU A 211 -8.91 -7.30 -13.05
CA LEU A 211 -10.09 -6.86 -12.30
C LEU A 211 -10.54 -5.42 -12.67
N ILE A 212 -9.61 -4.50 -12.89
CA ILE A 212 -9.90 -3.14 -13.38
C ILE A 212 -10.64 -3.21 -14.73
N CYS A 213 -10.18 -4.05 -15.66
CA CYS A 213 -10.83 -4.28 -16.95
C CYS A 213 -12.21 -4.91 -16.80
N GLU A 214 -12.35 -5.93 -15.94
CA GLU A 214 -13.63 -6.59 -15.67
C GLU A 214 -14.69 -5.64 -15.09
N THR A 215 -14.28 -4.69 -14.23
CA THR A 215 -15.19 -3.77 -13.53
C THR A 215 -15.43 -2.45 -14.27
N GLY A 216 -14.71 -2.22 -15.38
CA GLY A 216 -14.74 -0.97 -16.12
C GLY A 216 -14.37 0.23 -15.25
N PHE A 217 -13.39 0.07 -14.35
CA PHE A 217 -13.01 1.14 -13.42
C PHE A 217 -12.38 2.34 -14.17
N PRO A 218 -12.75 3.59 -13.85
CA PRO A 218 -12.31 4.76 -14.62
C PRO A 218 -10.80 4.98 -14.53
N GLU A 219 -10.15 5.15 -15.69
CA GLU A 219 -8.70 5.30 -15.78
C GLU A 219 -8.19 6.56 -15.04
N GLU A 220 -9.00 7.61 -14.95
CA GLU A 220 -8.68 8.84 -14.24
C GLU A 220 -8.57 8.69 -12.72
N LEU A 221 -9.20 7.66 -12.14
CA LEU A 221 -9.15 7.34 -10.71
C LEU A 221 -8.02 6.37 -10.35
N ILE A 222 -7.19 5.97 -11.32
CA ILE A 222 -6.01 5.12 -11.07
C ILE A 222 -4.78 6.01 -11.10
N VAL A 223 -3.99 6.02 -10.02
CA VAL A 223 -2.80 6.89 -9.91
C VAL A 223 -1.56 6.34 -10.61
N ASN A 224 -1.50 5.03 -10.83
CA ASN A 224 -0.32 4.30 -11.33
C ASN A 224 0.26 4.78 -12.66
N GLY A 225 -0.50 5.52 -13.47
CA GLY A 225 -0.05 6.04 -14.75
C GLY A 225 0.47 7.47 -14.75
N SER A 226 0.45 8.17 -13.61
CA SER A 226 0.80 9.59 -13.56
C SER A 226 1.37 10.02 -12.22
N LEU A 227 2.61 10.54 -12.26
CA LEU A 227 3.22 11.18 -11.09
C LEU A 227 2.43 12.41 -10.63
N ASP A 228 1.80 13.14 -11.55
CA ASP A 228 0.95 14.30 -11.22
C ASP A 228 -0.33 13.90 -10.47
N ARG A 229 -0.87 12.69 -10.75
CA ARG A 229 -2.02 12.15 -9.99
C ARG A 229 -1.61 11.64 -8.61
N LEU A 230 -0.38 11.15 -8.46
CA LEU A 230 0.15 10.68 -7.18
C LEU A 230 0.57 11.84 -6.26
N LEU A 231 1.09 12.93 -6.82
CA LEU A 231 1.68 14.06 -6.11
C LEU A 231 0.79 14.67 -5.00
N PRO A 232 -0.53 14.81 -5.17
CA PRO A 232 -1.42 15.31 -4.12
C PRO A 232 -1.46 14.41 -2.88
N TYR A 233 -1.34 13.10 -3.06
CA TYR A 233 -1.36 12.10 -1.98
C TYR A 233 0.01 11.96 -1.30
N ILE A 234 1.10 12.03 -2.08
CA ILE A 234 2.48 11.90 -1.60
C ILE A 234 3.29 13.14 -1.98
N PRO A 235 3.19 14.26 -1.24
CA PRO A 235 3.88 15.51 -1.58
C PRO A 235 5.40 15.42 -1.62
N ARG A 236 5.99 14.51 -0.82
CA ARG A 236 7.44 14.25 -0.77
C ARG A 236 8.00 13.70 -2.08
N LEU A 237 7.14 13.18 -2.97
CA LEU A 237 7.54 12.78 -4.32
C LEU A 237 8.29 13.92 -5.06
N LYS A 238 7.97 15.20 -4.77
CA LYS A 238 8.67 16.37 -5.34
C LYS A 238 10.17 16.37 -5.08
N GLU A 239 10.63 15.78 -3.98
CA GLU A 239 12.07 15.70 -3.66
C GLU A 239 12.81 14.68 -4.53
N CYS A 240 12.06 13.77 -5.16
CA CYS A 240 12.58 12.76 -6.10
C CYS A 240 12.35 13.14 -7.57
N LEU A 241 11.57 14.20 -7.85
CA LEU A 241 11.25 14.67 -9.21
C LEU A 241 12.40 15.45 -9.85
#